data_AF-A0A434LR83-F1
#
_entry.id   AF-A0A434LR83-F1
#
_cell.length_a   1.000
_cell.length_b   1.000
_cell.length_c   1.000
_cell.angle_alpha   90.00
_cell.angle_beta   90.00
_cell.angle_gamma   90.00
#
_symmetry.space_group_name_H-M   'P 1'
#
loop_
_entity.id
_entity.type
_entity.pdbx_description
1 polymer ?
#
loop_
_entity_poly.entity_id
_entity_poly.type
_entity_poly.pdbx_seq_one_letter_code
_entity_poly.pdbx_strand_id
1 'polypeptide(L)'
;MVSKRLSREAGHRRKFLAIIDDTPECERAVAYASKRAQSTSGVLVLLYVIEPDDFQHWLGVEKIMREEATATARAALDAYANKVRQKLGIEPELVVREGKPTEEIHKLIEEDQDIAILVLAAGAGKEGPGPLVGAVAGKGAAFPIPVTVVPQNLSDEEIDSLA
;
A
#
# COMPACT_ATOMS: atom_id res chain seq x y z
N MET A 1 21.75 -0.17 5.94
CA MET A 1 22.11 -1.02 4.78
C MET A 1 20.83 -1.69 4.35
N VAL A 2 20.45 -1.62 3.07
CA VAL A 2 19.20 -2.22 2.58
C VAL A 2 19.33 -3.74 2.62
N SER A 3 18.35 -4.45 3.17
CA SER A 3 18.36 -5.91 3.18
C SER A 3 18.31 -6.48 1.75
N LYS A 4 19.11 -7.52 1.48
CA LYS A 4 19.10 -8.22 0.18
C LYS A 4 17.67 -8.68 -0.15
N ARG A 5 17.19 -8.39 -1.36
CA ARG A 5 15.86 -8.85 -1.79
C ARG A 5 15.91 -10.33 -2.15
N LEU A 6 14.96 -11.11 -1.65
CA LEU A 6 14.87 -12.57 -1.87
C LEU A 6 13.82 -12.94 -2.92
N SER A 7 13.02 -11.99 -3.39
CA SER A 7 11.93 -12.18 -4.37
C SER A 7 12.22 -12.97 -5.66
N ARG A 8 13.49 -13.25 -5.99
CA ARG A 8 13.92 -14.05 -7.16
C ARG A 8 14.59 -15.37 -6.79
N GLU A 9 14.76 -15.66 -5.51
CA GLU A 9 15.33 -16.91 -5.02
C GLU A 9 14.28 -18.04 -5.05
N ALA A 10 14.73 -19.29 -5.10
CA ALA A 10 13.82 -20.42 -5.17
C ALA A 10 12.93 -20.49 -3.91
N GLY A 11 11.62 -20.64 -4.11
CA GLY A 11 10.64 -20.64 -3.02
C GLY A 11 10.07 -19.27 -2.65
N HIS A 12 10.61 -18.19 -3.21
CA HIS A 12 10.14 -16.82 -3.00
C HIS A 12 9.26 -16.35 -4.16
N ARG A 13 8.39 -15.37 -3.90
CA ARG A 13 7.56 -14.72 -4.92
C ARG A 13 7.63 -13.22 -4.79
N ARG A 14 7.88 -12.53 -5.90
CA ARG A 14 7.92 -11.08 -5.95
C ARG A 14 6.60 -10.46 -5.48
N LYS A 15 6.66 -9.56 -4.50
CA LYS A 15 5.49 -8.85 -3.99
C LYS A 15 5.43 -7.40 -4.43
N PHE A 16 4.22 -6.95 -4.75
CA PHE A 16 3.85 -5.57 -5.06
C PHE A 16 3.06 -5.02 -3.89
N LEU A 17 3.59 -4.00 -3.23
CA LEU A 17 2.96 -3.36 -2.07
C LEU A 17 2.13 -2.17 -2.54
N ALA A 18 0.82 -2.19 -2.29
CA ALA A 18 -0.07 -1.04 -2.48
C ALA A 18 -0.59 -0.55 -1.14
N ILE A 19 -0.68 0.77 -1.00
CA ILE A 19 -1.17 1.41 0.23
C ILE A 19 -2.67 1.65 0.09
N ILE A 20 -3.42 1.24 1.10
CA ILE A 20 -4.84 1.55 1.26
C ILE A 20 -4.96 2.66 2.30
N ASP A 21 -5.64 3.72 1.90
CA ASP A 21 -6.02 4.85 2.74
C ASP A 21 -7.44 5.30 2.33
N ASP A 22 -7.92 6.38 2.94
CA ASP A 22 -9.26 6.91 2.67
C ASP A 22 -9.30 7.83 1.43
N THR A 23 -8.22 7.87 0.65
CA THR A 23 -8.13 8.70 -0.56
C THR A 23 -8.66 7.95 -1.78
N PRO A 24 -9.34 8.63 -2.73
CA PRO A 24 -9.80 7.99 -3.96
C PRO A 24 -8.65 7.52 -4.87
N GLU A 25 -7.45 8.08 -4.70
CA GLU A 25 -6.25 7.75 -5.44
C GLU A 25 -5.82 6.30 -5.23
N CYS A 26 -5.93 5.77 -4.00
CA CYS A 26 -5.42 4.44 -3.66
C CYS A 26 -6.01 3.33 -4.56
N GLU A 27 -7.23 3.49 -5.05
CA GLU A 27 -7.86 2.54 -5.98
C GLU A 27 -7.03 2.33 -7.25
N ARG A 28 -6.41 3.39 -7.80
CA ARG A 28 -5.55 3.29 -8.99
C ARG A 28 -4.25 2.55 -8.69
N ALA A 29 -3.68 2.73 -7.49
CA ALA A 29 -2.51 1.98 -7.06
C ALA A 29 -2.82 0.49 -6.95
N VAL A 30 -3.96 0.12 -6.36
CA VAL A 30 -4.43 -1.27 -6.25
C VAL A 30 -4.69 -1.88 -7.62
N ALA A 31 -5.37 -1.16 -8.52
CA ALA A 31 -5.64 -1.62 -9.88
C ALA A 31 -4.34 -1.95 -10.62
N TYR A 32 -3.37 -1.05 -10.62
CA TYR A 32 -2.07 -1.28 -11.26
C TYR A 32 -1.28 -2.41 -10.59
N ALA A 33 -1.14 -2.38 -9.26
CA ALA A 33 -0.37 -3.37 -8.52
C ALA A 33 -0.93 -4.79 -8.66
N SER A 34 -2.26 -4.93 -8.63
CA SER A 34 -2.93 -6.23 -8.77
C SER A 34 -2.73 -6.83 -10.17
N LYS A 35 -2.80 -6.00 -11.23
CA LYS A 35 -2.51 -6.42 -12.60
C LYS A 35 -1.05 -6.83 -12.77
N ARG A 36 -0.10 -6.05 -12.24
CA ARG A 36 1.34 -6.41 -12.25
C ARG A 36 1.60 -7.72 -11.52
N ALA A 37 0.98 -7.92 -10.36
CA ALA A 37 1.12 -9.15 -9.59
C ALA A 37 0.59 -10.35 -10.41
N GLN A 38 -0.59 -10.22 -11.03
CA GLN A 38 -1.16 -11.27 -11.88
C GLN A 38 -0.27 -11.56 -13.12
N SER A 39 0.12 -10.53 -13.88
CA SER A 39 0.86 -10.68 -15.13
C SER A 39 2.26 -11.26 -14.93
N THR A 40 2.86 -11.03 -13.76
CA THR A 40 4.21 -11.51 -13.42
C THR A 40 4.23 -12.72 -12.47
N SER A 41 3.07 -13.32 -12.18
CA SER A 41 2.91 -14.41 -11.20
C SER A 41 3.49 -14.06 -9.81
N GLY A 42 3.39 -12.78 -9.45
CA GLY A 42 3.76 -12.24 -8.15
C GLY A 42 2.61 -12.27 -7.15
N VAL A 43 2.80 -11.56 -6.04
CA VAL A 43 1.81 -11.43 -4.96
C VAL A 43 1.47 -9.95 -4.78
N LEU A 44 0.20 -9.65 -4.54
CA LEU A 44 -0.25 -8.33 -4.12
C LEU A 44 -0.25 -8.27 -2.59
N VAL A 45 0.35 -7.24 -2.01
CA VAL A 45 0.25 -6.92 -0.58
C VAL A 45 -0.51 -5.60 -0.47
N LEU A 46 -1.59 -5.60 0.31
CA LEU A 46 -2.34 -4.40 0.65
C LEU A 46 -1.99 -4.00 2.09
N LEU A 47 -1.51 -2.78 2.28
CA LEU A 47 -1.18 -2.23 3.60
C LEU A 47 -2.11 -1.10 3.96
N TYR A 48 -2.69 -1.17 5.15
CA TYR A 48 -3.32 -0.03 5.83
C TYR A 48 -2.49 0.33 7.06
N VAL A 49 -2.14 1.60 7.22
CA VAL A 49 -1.45 2.11 8.42
C VAL A 49 -2.42 2.94 9.24
N ILE A 50 -2.69 2.51 10.46
CA ILE A 50 -3.45 3.27 11.45
C ILE A 50 -2.50 4.30 12.05
N GLU A 51 -2.72 5.57 11.74
CA GLU A 51 -2.00 6.64 12.41
C GLU A 51 -2.58 6.84 13.80
N PRO A 52 -1.78 6.74 14.87
CA PRO A 52 -2.27 7.08 16.20
C PRO A 52 -2.58 8.58 16.23
N ASP A 53 -3.84 8.95 16.43
CA ASP A 53 -4.17 10.35 16.74
C ASP A 53 -3.44 10.77 18.02
N ASP A 54 -3.30 12.08 18.22
CA ASP A 54 -2.96 12.66 19.52
C ASP A 54 -4.14 12.44 20.51
N PHE A 55 -4.35 11.18 20.91
CA PHE A 55 -5.36 10.76 21.89
C PHE A 55 -5.03 11.22 23.32
N GLN A 56 -4.03 12.09 23.50
CA GLN A 56 -3.60 12.63 24.80
C GLN A 56 -4.74 13.34 25.56
N HIS A 57 -5.89 13.60 24.93
CA HIS A 57 -7.03 14.28 25.55
C HIS A 57 -8.16 13.33 26.02
N TRP A 58 -8.15 12.04 25.68
CA TRP A 58 -9.27 11.12 25.93
C TRP A 58 -8.90 9.99 26.90
N LEU A 59 -8.79 10.32 28.19
CA LEU A 59 -8.57 9.34 29.25
C LEU A 59 -9.73 8.31 29.32
N GLY A 60 -9.43 7.05 28.99
CA GLY A 60 -10.32 5.91 29.24
C GLY A 60 -11.03 5.31 28.01
N VAL A 61 -10.93 5.92 26.82
CA VAL A 61 -11.51 5.38 25.58
C VAL A 61 -10.48 4.89 24.56
N GLU A 62 -9.17 5.05 24.82
CA GLU A 62 -8.08 4.66 23.91
C GLU A 62 -8.25 3.24 23.36
N LYS A 63 -8.59 2.27 24.21
CA LYS A 63 -8.78 0.88 23.80
C LYS A 63 -9.92 0.72 22.79
N ILE A 64 -11.05 1.40 23.01
CA ILE A 64 -12.22 1.34 22.13
C ILE A 64 -11.88 2.00 20.79
N MET A 65 -11.23 3.17 20.81
CA MET A 65 -10.82 3.86 19.60
C MET A 65 -9.82 3.05 18.77
N ARG A 66 -8.85 2.39 19.42
CA ARG A 66 -7.91 1.48 18.73
C ARG A 66 -8.62 0.27 18.12
N GLU A 67 -9.60 -0.30 18.82
CA GLU A 67 -10.42 -1.41 18.30
C GLU A 67 -11.25 -0.96 17.08
N GLU A 68 -11.88 0.21 17.14
CA GLU A 68 -12.62 0.80 16.02
C GLU A 68 -11.71 1.11 14.82
N ALA A 69 -10.55 1.74 15.03
CA ALA A 69 -9.59 2.01 13.97
C ALA A 69 -9.09 0.72 13.31
N THR A 70 -8.85 -0.32 14.11
CA THR A 70 -8.46 -1.65 13.61
C THR A 70 -9.59 -2.29 12.79
N ALA A 71 -10.84 -2.15 13.22
CA ALA A 71 -11.99 -2.65 12.48
C ALA A 71 -12.15 -1.92 11.14
N THR A 72 -12.00 -0.59 11.12
CA THR A 72 -12.02 0.24 9.91
C THR A 72 -10.93 -0.17 8.92
N ALA A 73 -9.69 -0.30 9.38
CA ALA A 73 -8.55 -0.71 8.57
C ALA A 73 -8.80 -2.09 7.91
N ARG A 74 -9.29 -3.06 8.68
CA ARG A 74 -9.61 -4.40 8.18
C ARG A 74 -10.75 -4.36 7.16
N ALA A 75 -11.81 -3.61 7.44
CA ALA A 75 -12.94 -3.48 6.52
C ALA A 75 -12.52 -2.85 5.17
N ALA A 76 -11.66 -1.84 5.20
CA ALA A 76 -11.11 -1.21 4.00
C ALA A 76 -10.26 -2.22 3.19
N LEU A 77 -9.36 -2.94 3.84
CA LEU A 77 -8.55 -3.98 3.22
C LEU A 77 -9.41 -5.09 2.60
N ASP A 78 -10.41 -5.59 3.33
CA ASP A 78 -11.32 -6.64 2.86
C ASP A 78 -12.14 -6.17 1.64
N ALA A 79 -12.57 -4.91 1.62
CA ALA A 79 -13.28 -4.35 0.48
C ALA A 79 -12.41 -4.38 -0.79
N TYR A 80 -11.15 -3.94 -0.71
CA TYR A 80 -10.22 -3.98 -1.84
C TYR A 80 -9.81 -5.41 -2.21
N ALA A 81 -9.59 -6.29 -1.22
CA ALA A 81 -9.30 -7.70 -1.44
C ALA A 81 -10.42 -8.39 -2.22
N ASN A 82 -11.67 -8.13 -1.83
CA ASN A 82 -12.86 -8.65 -2.52
C ASN A 82 -12.94 -8.13 -3.96
N LYS A 83 -12.69 -6.83 -4.19
CA LYS A 83 -12.63 -6.26 -5.55
C LYS A 83 -11.57 -6.96 -6.41
N VAL A 84 -10.36 -7.15 -5.89
CA VAL A 84 -9.26 -7.82 -6.60
C VAL A 84 -9.58 -9.29 -6.88
N ARG A 85 -10.13 -10.01 -5.89
CA ARG A 85 -10.54 -11.41 -6.06
C ARG A 85 -11.61 -11.56 -7.14
N GLN A 86 -12.62 -10.69 -7.14
CA GLN A 86 -13.70 -10.72 -8.12
C GLN A 86 -13.22 -10.36 -9.53
N LYS A 87 -12.35 -9.35 -9.67
CA LYS A 87 -11.87 -8.89 -10.98
C LYS A 87 -10.78 -9.78 -11.57
N LEU A 88 -9.87 -10.32 -10.75
CA LEU A 88 -8.61 -10.93 -11.20
C LEU A 88 -8.36 -12.34 -10.66
N GLY A 89 -9.16 -12.82 -9.70
CA GLY A 89 -9.02 -14.16 -9.14
C GLY A 89 -7.73 -14.39 -8.34
N ILE A 90 -6.99 -13.32 -8.00
CA ILE A 90 -5.82 -13.41 -7.11
C ILE A 90 -6.22 -13.02 -5.69
N GLU A 91 -5.59 -13.67 -4.71
CA GLU A 91 -5.78 -13.38 -3.28
C GLU A 91 -4.66 -12.47 -2.77
N PRO A 92 -4.95 -11.23 -2.34
CA PRO A 92 -3.95 -10.34 -1.78
C PRO A 92 -3.58 -10.74 -0.34
N GLU A 93 -2.34 -10.48 0.06
CA GLU A 93 -1.95 -10.47 1.47
C GLU A 93 -2.39 -9.15 2.11
N LEU A 94 -3.04 -9.21 3.26
CA LEU A 94 -3.57 -8.03 3.96
C LEU A 94 -2.73 -7.74 5.20
N VAL A 95 -2.23 -6.51 5.30
CA VAL A 95 -1.36 -6.07 6.39
C VAL A 95 -1.95 -4.83 7.04
N VAL A 96 -2.08 -4.86 8.37
CA VAL A 96 -2.41 -3.69 9.18
C VAL A 96 -1.20 -3.34 10.03
N ARG A 97 -0.82 -2.07 10.06
CA ARG A 97 0.23 -1.53 10.94
C ARG A 97 -0.33 -0.35 11.74
N GLU A 98 0.32 0.00 12.84
CA GLU A 98 -0.01 1.18 13.65
C GLU A 98 1.27 2.03 13.78
N GLY A 99 1.19 3.31 13.47
CA GLY A 99 2.32 4.22 13.52
C GLY A 99 2.32 5.25 12.38
N LYS A 100 3.48 5.84 12.12
CA LYS A 100 3.63 6.80 11.01
C LYS A 100 3.72 6.06 9.67
N PRO A 101 2.94 6.44 8.63
CA PRO A 101 2.84 5.68 7.39
C PRO A 101 4.19 5.39 6.73
N THR A 102 5.02 6.43 6.55
CA THR A 102 6.34 6.26 5.93
C THR A 102 7.24 5.31 6.72
N GLU A 103 7.25 5.41 8.06
CA GLU A 103 8.06 4.56 8.92
C GLU A 103 7.59 3.10 8.88
N GLU A 104 6.28 2.87 8.94
CA GLU A 104 5.69 1.53 8.90
C GLU A 104 5.83 0.86 7.52
N ILE A 105 5.73 1.63 6.43
CA ILE A 105 6.03 1.14 5.08
C ILE A 105 7.49 0.69 5.00
N HIS A 106 8.42 1.50 5.51
CA HIS A 106 9.83 1.15 5.56
C HIS A 106 10.10 -0.13 6.36
N LYS A 107 9.51 -0.25 7.56
CA LYS A 107 9.63 -1.45 8.40
C LYS A 107 9.10 -2.68 7.68
N LEU A 108 7.92 -2.60 7.08
CA LEU A 108 7.33 -3.72 6.35
C LEU A 108 8.23 -4.16 5.17
N ILE A 109 8.78 -3.22 4.40
CA ILE A 109 9.69 -3.55 3.29
C ILE A 109 10.98 -4.22 3.80
N GLU A 110 11.48 -3.85 4.98
CA GLU A 110 12.66 -4.52 5.54
C GLU A 110 12.33 -5.89 6.15
N GLU A 111 11.18 -6.04 6.80
CA GLU A 111 10.71 -7.31 7.38
C GLU A 111 10.36 -8.36 6.32
N ASP A 112 9.80 -7.93 5.18
CA ASP A 112 9.44 -8.79 4.07
C ASP A 112 10.37 -8.53 2.86
N GLN A 113 11.41 -9.37 2.74
CA GLN A 113 12.41 -9.28 1.68
C GLN A 113 11.89 -9.65 0.29
N ASP A 114 10.64 -10.10 0.18
CA ASP A 114 9.97 -10.38 -1.09
C ASP A 114 9.22 -9.18 -1.65
N ILE A 115 8.93 -8.17 -0.81
CA ILE A 115 8.42 -6.87 -1.27
C ILE A 115 9.51 -6.18 -2.11
N ALA A 116 9.18 -6.00 -3.38
CA ALA A 116 10.13 -5.57 -4.41
C ALA A 116 9.73 -4.28 -5.11
N ILE A 117 8.44 -3.90 -5.07
CA ILE A 117 7.93 -2.64 -5.64
C ILE A 117 6.89 -2.07 -4.68
N LEU A 118 7.05 -0.79 -4.34
CA LEU A 118 5.98 0.02 -3.73
C LEU A 118 5.18 0.70 -4.84
N VAL A 119 3.86 0.60 -4.80
CA VAL A 119 2.94 1.23 -5.75
C VAL A 119 2.11 2.25 -5.00
N LEU A 120 2.22 3.51 -5.44
CA LEU A 120 1.45 4.64 -4.93
C LEU A 120 0.61 5.23 -6.07
N ALA A 121 -0.44 5.96 -5.73
CA ALA A 121 -1.17 6.77 -6.69
C ALA A 121 -1.03 8.24 -6.36
N ALA A 122 -0.90 9.07 -7.39
CA ALA A 122 -0.80 10.52 -7.26
C ALA A 122 -2.13 11.19 -7.63
N GLY A 123 -2.63 12.01 -6.72
CA GLY A 123 -3.82 12.84 -6.96
C GLY A 123 -3.58 13.85 -8.06
N ALA A 124 -4.64 14.16 -8.82
CA ALA A 124 -4.61 15.18 -9.88
C ALA A 124 -5.11 16.56 -9.39
N GLY A 125 -5.44 16.69 -8.10
CA GLY A 125 -6.02 17.88 -7.50
C GLY A 125 -5.04 19.02 -7.22
N LYS A 126 -5.57 20.18 -6.84
CA LYS A 126 -4.77 21.37 -6.47
C LYS A 126 -3.93 21.17 -5.21
N GLU A 127 -4.24 20.14 -4.43
CA GLU A 127 -3.53 19.77 -3.19
C GLU A 127 -2.21 19.03 -3.46
N GLY A 128 -1.88 18.78 -4.73
CA GLY A 128 -0.66 18.10 -5.14
C GLY A 128 -0.81 16.57 -5.12
N PRO A 129 0.30 15.84 -5.30
CA PRO A 129 0.27 14.39 -5.56
C PRO A 129 -0.07 13.53 -4.33
N GLY A 130 -0.41 14.13 -3.19
CA GLY A 130 -0.64 13.45 -1.91
C GLY A 130 0.63 13.29 -1.07
N PRO A 131 0.50 13.06 0.25
CA PRO A 131 1.62 13.09 1.20
C PRO A 131 2.65 11.98 0.95
N LEU A 132 2.21 10.76 0.63
CA LEU A 132 3.12 9.63 0.37
C LEU A 132 3.94 9.84 -0.91
N VAL A 133 3.33 10.34 -1.98
CA VAL A 133 4.06 10.66 -3.22
C VAL A 133 4.99 11.85 -3.00
N GLY A 134 4.57 12.86 -2.23
CA GLY A 134 5.41 13.97 -1.81
C GLY A 134 6.64 13.51 -1.02
N ALA A 135 6.49 12.52 -0.13
CA ALA A 135 7.59 11.94 0.63
C ALA A 135 8.63 11.25 -0.28
N VAL A 136 8.19 10.63 -1.38
CA VAL A 136 9.07 10.03 -2.40
C VAL A 136 9.84 11.07 -3.20
N ALA A 137 9.20 12.19 -3.54
CA ALA A 137 9.80 13.25 -4.36
C ALA A 137 10.63 14.27 -3.55
N GLY A 138 10.44 14.34 -2.22
CA GLY A 138 11.09 15.29 -1.32
C GLY A 138 12.47 14.86 -0.82
N LYS A 139 13.04 15.64 0.12
CA LYS A 139 14.32 15.34 0.80
C LYS A 139 14.21 14.27 1.91
N GLY A 140 13.12 13.49 1.93
CA GLY A 140 12.87 12.44 2.91
C GLY A 140 13.80 11.24 2.73
N ALA A 141 13.74 10.29 3.66
CA ALA A 141 14.39 9.00 3.47
C ALA A 141 13.74 8.27 2.29
N ALA A 142 14.50 8.03 1.22
CA ALA A 142 14.01 7.30 0.07
C ALA A 142 13.71 5.83 0.47
N PHE A 143 12.60 5.29 -0.03
CA PHE A 143 12.30 3.87 0.13
C PHE A 143 13.41 3.01 -0.47
N PRO A 144 13.75 1.86 0.15
CA PRO A 144 14.87 1.02 -0.27
C PRO A 144 14.58 0.19 -1.53
N ILE A 145 13.40 0.37 -2.13
CA ILE A 145 12.92 -0.34 -3.32
C ILE A 145 12.35 0.66 -4.33
N PRO A 146 12.26 0.30 -5.63
CA PRO A 146 11.58 1.11 -6.62
C PRO A 146 10.15 1.46 -6.21
N VAL A 147 9.75 2.71 -6.49
CA VAL A 147 8.41 3.21 -6.30
C VAL A 147 7.77 3.48 -7.66
N THR A 148 6.61 2.89 -7.92
CA THR A 148 5.77 3.21 -9.06
C THR A 148 4.69 4.18 -8.62
N VAL A 149 4.64 5.36 -9.23
CA VAL A 149 3.60 6.37 -9.00
C VAL A 149 2.61 6.32 -10.16
N VAL A 150 1.36 5.96 -9.85
CA VAL A 150 0.28 5.79 -10.83
C VAL A 150 -0.56 7.07 -10.87
N PRO A 151 -0.70 7.74 -12.03
CA PRO A 151 -1.59 8.89 -12.16
C PRO A 151 -3.05 8.51 -11.90
N GLN A 152 -3.76 9.32 -11.12
CA GLN A 152 -5.17 9.08 -10.79
C GLN A 152 -6.09 8.98 -12.02
N ASN A 153 -5.75 9.67 -13.10
CA ASN A 153 -6.57 9.80 -14.31
C ASN A 153 -6.43 8.62 -15.29
N LEU A 154 -5.60 7.62 -14.99
CA LEU A 154 -5.53 6.42 -15.82
C LEU A 154 -6.81 5.59 -15.68
N SER A 155 -7.43 5.31 -16.82
CA SER A 155 -8.57 4.39 -16.94
C SER A 155 -8.15 2.94 -16.70
N ASP A 156 -9.13 2.08 -16.41
CA ASP A 156 -8.89 0.63 -16.24
C ASP A 156 -8.26 0.03 -17.52
N GLU A 157 -8.64 0.49 -18.72
CA GLU A 157 -8.07 0.04 -20.00
C GLU A 157 -6.61 0.49 -20.18
N GLU A 158 -6.28 1.73 -19.82
CA GLU A 158 -4.89 2.21 -19.87
C GLU A 158 -4.02 1.46 -18.87
N ILE A 159 -4.50 1.22 -17.66
CA ILE A 159 -3.80 0.41 -16.65
C ILE A 159 -3.55 -1.01 -17.18
N ASP A 160 -4.54 -1.63 -17.82
CA ASP A 160 -4.41 -2.97 -18.40
C ASP A 160 -3.35 -3.04 -19.51
N SER A 161 -3.12 -1.94 -20.24
CA SER A 161 -2.06 -1.87 -21.26
C SER A 161 -0.64 -1.68 -20.69
N LEU A 162 -0.54 -1.15 -19.47
CA LEU A 162 0.73 -0.78 -18.82
C LEU A 162 1.25 -1.83 -17.83
N ALA A 163 0.38 -2.72 -17.35
CA ALA A 163 0.65 -3.65 -16.26
C ALA A 163 0.84 -5.11 -16.72
#